data_AF-A0A2N2KBF0-F1
#
_entry.id   AF-A0A2N2KBF0-F1
#
_cell.length_a   1.000
_cell.length_b   1.000
_cell.length_c   1.000
_cell.angle_alpha   90.00
_cell.angle_beta   90.00
_cell.angle_gamma   90.00
#
_symmetry.space_group_name_H-M   'P 1'
#
loop_
_entity.id
_entity.type
_entity.pdbx_description
1 polymer ?
#
loop_
_entity_poly.entity_id
_entity_poly.type
_entity_poly.pdbx_seq_one_letter_code
_entity_poly.pdbx_strand_id
1 'polypeptide(L)' 'MSGFGTFSVVKRKARIGRNPKTGEAIRILMHSTMN' A
#
# COMPACT_ATOMS: atom_id res chain seq x y z
N MET A 1 -24.22 -0.21 -17.37
CA MET A 1 -22.99 -0.86 -16.87
C MET A 1 -22.36 0.05 -15.82
N SER A 2 -22.56 -0.24 -14.53
CA SER A 2 -22.00 0.51 -13.40
C SER A 2 -21.40 -0.40 -12.31
N GLY A 3 -21.22 -1.69 -12.59
CA GLY A 3 -20.88 -2.72 -11.59
C GLY A 3 -19.39 -2.98 -11.34
N PHE A 4 -18.48 -2.24 -11.98
CA PHE A 4 -17.03 -2.47 -11.86
C PHE A 4 -16.33 -1.54 -10.85
N GLY A 5 -17.08 -0.63 -10.22
CA GLY A 5 -16.56 0.31 -9.25
C GLY A 5 -15.73 1.45 -9.84
N THR A 6 -15.23 2.33 -8.97
CA THR A 6 -14.36 3.46 -9.31
C THR A 6 -12.98 3.23 -8.73
N PHE A 7 -11.95 3.28 -9.58
CA PHE A 7 -10.59 3.21 -9.09
C PHE A 7 -10.09 4.59 -8.68
N SER A 8 -9.44 4.70 -7.53
CA SER A 8 -8.87 5.96 -7.04
C SER A 8 -7.41 5.78 -6.63
N VAL A 9 -6.59 6.81 -6.90
CA VAL A 9 -5.19 6.83 -6.48
C VAL A 9 -5.10 7.29 -5.02
N VAL A 10 -4.58 6.44 -4.15
CA VAL A 10 -4.37 6.72 -2.73
C VAL A 10 -2.87 6.86 -2.47
N LYS A 11 -2.48 8.01 -1.92
CA LYS A 11 -1.11 8.23 -1.44
C LYS A 11 -0.92 7.55 -0.07
N ARG A 12 -0.01 6.59 0.02
CA ARG A 12 0.34 5.90 1.27
C ARG A 12 1.59 6.55 1.87
N LYS A 13 1.52 6.93 3.15
CA LYS A 13 2.66 7.51 3.88
C LYS A 13 3.75 6.47 4.12
N ALA A 14 4.99 6.95 4.27
CA ALA A 14 6.11 6.12 4.68
C ALA A 14 5.84 5.49 6.05
N ARG A 15 6.17 4.22 6.23
CA ARG A 15 5.98 3.48 7.49
C ARG A 15 7.03 2.40 7.65
N ILE A 16 7.16 1.90 8.87
CA ILE A 16 7.97 0.70 9.14
C ILE A 16 7.04 -0.51 9.05
N GLY A 17 7.29 -1.37 8.07
CA GLY A 17 6.65 -2.68 7.94
C GLY A 17 7.52 -3.78 8.54
N ARG A 18 7.03 -5.01 8.49
CA ARG A 18 7.78 -6.20 8.89
C ARG A 18 7.77 -7.25 7.79
N ASN A 19 8.88 -7.94 7.62
CA ASN A 19 8.95 -9.09 6.73
C ASN A 19 8.06 -10.22 7.30
N PRO A 20 7.05 -10.71 6.58
CA PRO A 20 6.20 -11.79 7.09
C PRO A 20 6.96 -13.10 7.30
N LYS A 21 8.13 -13.29 6.66
CA LYS A 21 8.95 -14.51 6.79
C LYS A 21 9.92 -14.46 7.98
N THR A 22 10.52 -13.30 8.28
CA THR A 22 11.59 -13.17 9.29
C THR A 22 11.22 -12.26 10.47
N GLY A 23 10.17 -11.45 10.35
CA GLY A 23 9.76 -10.47 11.37
C GLY A 23 10.60 -9.19 11.40
N GLU A 24 11.68 -9.12 10.62
CA GLU A 24 12.59 -7.97 10.58
C GLU A 24 11.88 -6.71 10.11
N ALA A 25 12.29 -5.58 10.69
CA ALA A 25 11.75 -4.27 10.34
C ALA A 25 12.25 -3.80 8.97
N ILE A 26 11.33 -3.45 8.08
CA ILE A 26 11.63 -2.93 6.74
C ILE A 26 11.03 -1.53 6.61
N ARG A 27 11.82 -0.58 6.11
CA ARG A 27 11.32 0.77 5.80
C ARG A 27 10.54 0.73 4.48
N ILE A 28 9.25 1.05 4.53
CA ILE A 28 8.39 1.19 3.35
C ILE A 28 8.31 2.67 3.03
N LEU A 29 8.82 3.07 1.87
CA LEU A 29 8.76 4.43 1.38
C LEU A 29 7.33 4.83 1.01
N MET A 30 7.11 6.15 0.95
CA MET A 30 5.88 6.70 0.40
C MET A 30 5.72 6.22 -1.05
N HIS A 31 4.52 5.75 -1.38
CA HIS A 31 4.14 5.41 -2.74
C HIS A 31 2.62 5.59 -2.94
N SER A 32 2.20 5.55 -4.19
CA SER A 32 0.79 5.64 -4.57
C SER A 32 0.28 4.25 -4.94
N THR A 33 -0.94 3.92 -4.51
CA THR A 33 -1.62 2.66 -4.84
C THR A 33 -2.97 2.97 -5.45
N MET A 34 -3.40 2.16 -6.43
CA MET A 34 -4.77 2.23 -6.97
C MET A 34 -5.69 1.33 -6.12
N ASN A 35 -6.86 1.84 -5.78
CA ASN A 35 -7.87 1.17 -4.97
C ASN A 35 -9.17 1.05 -5.75
#